data_AF-A0A9P5SQJ5-F1
#
_entry.id   AF-A0A9P5SQJ5-F1
#
_cell.length_a   1.000
_cell.length_b   1.000
_cell.length_c   1.000
_cell.angle_alpha   90.00
_cell.angle_beta   90.00
_cell.angle_gamma   90.00
#
_symmetry.space_group_name_H-M   'P 1'
#
loop_
_entity.id
_entity.type
_entity.pdbx_description
1 polymer ?
#
loop_
_entity_poly.entity_id
_entity_poly.type
_entity_poly.pdbx_seq_one_letter_code
_entity_poly.pdbx_strand_id
1 'polypeptide(L)'
;MSGAKDPVDDLTSRHVLYLVFMHMIGAMCLDGGINFGLATAMYKNTKDPVSLWPLPNTLAGDAAVTIIIQTALTWILDRLAVGGDLKKGLVSPLRMPRHAKPWLHWFVGLDDLRAYESQKTAAAGGHSRKEAALFWIGFHGRRIGVMIVATFVVFWPITIGILTGLRSQGVGRDYSGRGGDFNVWPFPEIFKGVFGFAVGATTPFVSYVALIYQGETMVKVDNRDYSQVQDNEEDDLSNPAVVMEDLQQP
;
A
#
# COMPACT_ATOMS: atom_id res chain seq x y z
N MET A 1 1.70 -7.71 27.49
CA MET A 1 2.99 -7.99 26.84
C MET A 1 2.80 -7.73 25.35
N SER A 2 3.37 -6.64 24.81
CA SER A 2 3.25 -6.33 23.39
C SER A 2 3.91 -7.45 22.58
N GLY A 3 3.20 -8.03 21.62
CA GLY A 3 3.78 -9.01 20.70
C GLY A 3 4.67 -8.39 19.63
N ALA A 4 4.94 -7.08 19.70
CA ALA A 4 5.73 -6.36 18.71
C ALA A 4 7.18 -6.84 18.74
N LYS A 5 7.74 -7.13 17.57
CA LYS A 5 9.12 -7.58 17.41
C LYS A 5 10.03 -6.42 17.03
N ASP A 6 11.30 -6.53 17.39
CA ASP A 6 12.30 -5.54 17.02
C ASP A 6 12.49 -5.46 15.50
N PRO A 7 12.78 -4.25 14.97
CA PRO A 7 13.10 -4.07 13.55
C PRO A 7 14.37 -4.82 13.17
N VAL A 8 14.35 -5.50 12.02
CA VAL A 8 15.50 -6.27 11.50
C VAL A 8 16.11 -5.64 10.25
N ASP A 9 17.41 -5.84 10.06
CA ASP A 9 18.17 -5.29 8.92
C ASP A 9 17.94 -6.11 7.62
N ASP A 10 17.62 -7.40 7.73
CA ASP A 10 17.57 -8.33 6.61
C ASP A 10 16.21 -9.03 6.43
N LEU A 11 15.90 -9.36 5.16
CA LEU A 11 14.74 -10.17 4.79
C LEU A 11 14.88 -11.59 5.34
N THR A 12 14.05 -11.92 6.33
CA THR A 12 13.96 -13.28 6.88
C THR A 12 12.99 -14.15 6.08
N SER A 13 13.08 -15.48 6.20
CA SER A 13 12.14 -16.41 5.57
C SER A 13 10.68 -16.16 5.96
N ARG A 14 10.43 -15.62 7.17
CA ARG A 14 9.07 -15.20 7.59
C ARG A 14 8.55 -14.03 6.76
N HIS A 15 9.40 -13.07 6.41
CA HIS A 15 9.01 -11.96 5.53
C HIS A 15 8.70 -12.47 4.13
N VAL A 16 9.52 -13.37 3.59
CA VAL A 16 9.26 -13.97 2.27
C VAL A 16 7.92 -14.70 2.27
N LEU A 17 7.67 -15.55 3.27
CA LEU A 17 6.42 -16.28 3.41
C LEU A 17 5.22 -15.31 3.52
N TYR A 18 5.35 -14.27 4.34
CA TYR A 18 4.34 -13.24 4.54
C TYR A 18 4.03 -12.48 3.25
N LEU A 19 5.06 -11.99 2.55
CA LEU A 19 4.91 -11.21 1.32
C LEU A 19 4.37 -12.06 0.17
N VAL A 20 4.83 -13.30 0.01
CA VAL A 20 4.42 -14.19 -1.09
C VAL A 20 3.04 -14.79 -0.83
N PHE A 21 2.81 -15.42 0.31
CA PHE A 21 1.56 -16.17 0.49
C PHE A 21 0.40 -15.28 0.90
N MET A 22 0.62 -14.38 1.86
CA MET A 22 -0.46 -13.52 2.36
C MET A 22 -0.69 -12.33 1.41
N HIS A 23 0.37 -11.62 1.05
CA HIS A 23 0.25 -10.38 0.28
C HIS A 23 0.35 -10.55 -1.23
N MET A 24 0.85 -11.65 -1.77
CA MET A 24 0.79 -11.90 -3.21
C MET A 24 -0.40 -12.79 -3.52
N ILE A 25 -0.34 -14.07 -3.13
CA ILE A 25 -1.36 -15.06 -3.50
C ILE A 25 -2.72 -14.70 -2.89
N GLY A 26 -2.76 -14.35 -1.61
CA GLY A 26 -3.98 -13.93 -0.93
C GLY A 26 -4.64 -12.72 -1.60
N ALA A 27 -3.84 -11.69 -1.92
CA ALA A 27 -4.32 -10.49 -2.59
C ALA A 27 -4.77 -10.77 -4.04
N MET A 28 -4.01 -11.54 -4.81
CA MET A 28 -4.37 -11.93 -6.18
C MET A 28 -5.72 -12.66 -6.21
N CYS A 29 -5.93 -13.64 -5.31
CA CYS A 29 -7.20 -14.36 -5.22
C CYS A 29 -8.36 -13.46 -4.80
N LEU A 30 -8.14 -12.59 -3.81
CA LEU A 30 -9.16 -11.66 -3.31
C LEU A 30 -9.54 -10.64 -4.40
N ASP A 31 -8.55 -10.00 -5.01
CA ASP A 31 -8.75 -8.98 -6.04
C ASP A 31 -9.40 -9.58 -7.29
N GLY A 32 -8.97 -10.78 -7.70
CA GLY A 32 -9.60 -11.51 -8.80
C GLY A 32 -11.05 -11.88 -8.51
N GLY A 33 -11.34 -12.36 -7.29
CA GLY A 33 -12.70 -12.68 -6.87
C GLY A 33 -13.63 -11.46 -6.84
N ILE A 34 -13.17 -10.34 -6.26
CA ILE A 34 -13.95 -9.09 -6.20
C ILE A 34 -14.22 -8.56 -7.62
N ASN A 35 -13.19 -8.50 -8.46
CA ASN A 35 -13.32 -8.00 -9.82
C ASN A 35 -14.24 -8.89 -10.68
N PHE A 36 -14.17 -10.22 -10.53
CA PHE A 36 -15.10 -11.15 -11.16
C PHE A 36 -16.55 -10.91 -10.70
N GLY A 37 -16.75 -10.70 -9.39
CA GLY A 37 -18.07 -10.40 -8.81
C GLY A 37 -18.65 -9.08 -9.31
N LEU A 38 -17.84 -8.02 -9.37
CA LEU A 38 -18.24 -6.72 -9.92
C LEU A 38 -18.61 -6.83 -11.40
N ALA A 39 -17.78 -7.50 -12.21
CA ALA A 39 -18.09 -7.74 -13.62
C ALA A 39 -19.36 -8.57 -13.79
N THR A 40 -19.61 -9.56 -12.93
CA THR A 40 -20.86 -10.34 -12.95
C THR A 40 -22.06 -9.45 -12.70
N ALA A 41 -21.97 -8.53 -11.72
CA ALA A 41 -23.04 -7.58 -11.43
C ALA A 41 -23.28 -6.58 -12.57
N MET A 42 -22.22 -6.19 -13.28
CA MET A 42 -22.28 -5.23 -14.38
C MET A 42 -22.74 -5.84 -15.71
N TYR A 43 -22.21 -7.00 -16.08
CA TYR A 43 -22.30 -7.52 -17.45
C TYR A 43 -23.29 -8.66 -17.64
N LYS A 44 -23.50 -9.51 -16.63
CA LYS A 44 -24.27 -10.77 -16.80
C LYS A 44 -25.68 -10.57 -17.38
N ASN A 45 -26.38 -9.51 -16.94
CA ASN A 45 -27.76 -9.24 -17.33
C ASN A 45 -27.92 -7.88 -18.02
N THR A 46 -26.82 -7.29 -18.52
CA THR A 46 -26.87 -5.97 -19.14
C THR A 46 -27.58 -6.01 -20.49
N LYS A 47 -28.25 -4.89 -20.83
CA LYS A 47 -28.90 -4.71 -22.14
C LYS A 47 -27.96 -4.06 -23.16
N ASP A 48 -26.99 -3.29 -22.68
CA ASP A 48 -26.07 -2.53 -23.52
C ASP A 48 -24.88 -3.40 -23.97
N PRO A 49 -24.39 -3.26 -25.21
CA PRO A 49 -23.30 -4.08 -25.72
C PRO A 49 -21.99 -3.81 -24.98
N VAL A 50 -21.37 -4.88 -24.50
CA VAL A 50 -20.01 -4.90 -23.97
C VAL A 50 -19.02 -4.85 -25.13
N SER A 51 -18.25 -3.77 -25.17
CA SER A 51 -17.36 -3.46 -26.28
C SER A 51 -15.97 -3.13 -25.77
N LEU A 52 -14.96 -3.22 -26.64
CA LEU A 52 -13.59 -2.91 -26.21
C LEU A 52 -13.44 -1.43 -25.82
N TRP A 53 -13.96 -0.53 -26.65
CA TRP A 53 -13.75 0.91 -26.55
C TRP A 53 -15.00 1.74 -26.22
N PRO A 54 -16.12 1.61 -26.96
CA PRO A 54 -17.24 2.54 -26.79
C PRO A 54 -17.94 2.36 -25.44
N LEU A 55 -18.39 3.49 -24.89
CA LEU A 55 -19.30 3.58 -23.76
C LEU A 55 -20.70 3.07 -24.15
N PRO A 56 -21.55 2.65 -23.19
CA PRO A 56 -21.35 2.68 -21.74
C PRO A 56 -20.53 1.51 -21.17
N ASN A 57 -20.56 0.33 -21.81
CA ASN A 57 -19.91 -0.90 -21.31
C ASN A 57 -18.55 -1.15 -21.97
N THR A 58 -17.60 -0.26 -21.70
CA THR A 58 -16.22 -0.35 -22.23
C THR A 58 -15.33 -1.21 -21.34
N LEU A 59 -14.74 -2.28 -21.89
CA LEU A 59 -13.75 -3.09 -21.16
C LEU A 59 -12.44 -2.33 -20.94
N ALA A 60 -12.01 -1.51 -21.90
CA ALA A 60 -10.79 -0.71 -21.79
C ALA A 60 -10.89 0.35 -20.69
N GLY A 61 -12.02 1.07 -20.63
CA GLY A 61 -12.26 2.07 -19.60
C GLY A 61 -12.45 1.44 -18.23
N ASP A 62 -13.18 0.32 -18.15
CA ASP A 62 -13.36 -0.41 -16.90
C ASP A 62 -12.01 -0.94 -16.35
N ALA A 63 -11.13 -1.48 -17.20
CA ALA A 63 -9.76 -1.88 -16.80
C ALA A 63 -8.94 -0.69 -16.27
N ALA A 64 -9.01 0.47 -16.93
CA ALA A 64 -8.33 1.68 -16.49
C ALA A 64 -8.80 2.14 -15.11
N VAL A 65 -10.12 2.18 -14.89
CA VAL A 65 -10.72 2.56 -13.60
C VAL A 65 -10.33 1.58 -12.50
N THR A 66 -10.32 0.27 -12.79
CA THR A 66 -9.85 -0.74 -11.84
C THR A 66 -8.42 -0.49 -11.40
N ILE A 67 -7.49 -0.18 -12.31
CA ILE A 67 -6.09 0.12 -11.92
C ILE A 67 -6.05 1.28 -10.93
N ILE A 68 -6.78 2.36 -11.22
CA ILE A 68 -6.80 3.57 -10.38
C ILE A 68 -7.33 3.23 -8.98
N ILE A 69 -8.53 2.63 -8.91
CA ILE A 69 -9.21 2.36 -7.65
C ILE A 69 -8.47 1.28 -6.85
N GLN A 70 -8.13 0.15 -7.48
CA GLN A 70 -7.48 -0.98 -6.81
C GLN A 70 -6.13 -0.55 -6.27
N THR A 71 -5.28 0.11 -7.07
CA THR A 71 -3.95 0.56 -6.60
C THR A 71 -4.04 1.53 -5.42
N ALA A 72 -5.01 2.46 -5.43
CA ALA A 72 -5.23 3.37 -4.33
C ALA A 72 -5.69 2.64 -3.06
N LEU A 73 -6.62 1.70 -3.19
CA LEU A 73 -7.11 0.89 -2.07
C LEU A 73 -6.03 -0.02 -1.51
N THR A 74 -5.28 -0.73 -2.37
CA THR A 74 -4.13 -1.57 -1.99
C THR A 74 -3.13 -0.77 -1.15
N TRP A 75 -2.76 0.43 -1.60
CA TRP A 75 -1.86 1.30 -0.85
C TRP A 75 -2.32 1.60 0.59
N ILE A 76 -3.61 1.83 0.77
CA ILE A 76 -4.20 2.17 2.07
C ILE A 76 -4.36 0.90 2.92
N LEU A 77 -5.01 -0.12 2.37
CA LEU A 77 -5.39 -1.34 3.08
C LEU A 77 -4.17 -2.14 3.53
N ASP A 78 -3.14 -2.27 2.68
CA ASP A 78 -1.93 -3.01 3.05
C ASP A 78 -1.16 -2.32 4.16
N ARG A 79 -1.09 -0.99 4.15
CA ARG A 79 -0.46 -0.24 5.25
C ARG A 79 -1.18 -0.49 6.58
N LEU A 80 -2.51 -0.55 6.55
CA LEU A 80 -3.31 -0.87 7.74
C LEU A 80 -3.11 -2.35 8.16
N ALA A 81 -3.11 -3.27 7.20
CA ALA A 81 -2.92 -4.70 7.44
C ALA A 81 -1.53 -4.98 8.04
N VAL A 82 -0.46 -4.49 7.42
CA VAL A 82 0.91 -4.60 7.92
C VAL A 82 1.03 -3.98 9.31
N GLY A 83 0.46 -2.78 9.54
CA GLY A 83 0.45 -2.16 10.86
C GLY A 83 -0.25 -3.02 11.92
N GLY A 84 -1.35 -3.68 11.57
CA GLY A 84 -2.05 -4.64 12.44
C GLY A 84 -1.24 -5.90 12.71
N ASP A 85 -0.59 -6.45 11.68
CA ASP A 85 0.19 -7.69 11.77
C ASP A 85 1.47 -7.52 12.59
N LEU A 86 2.12 -6.34 12.48
CA LEU A 86 3.26 -5.97 13.30
C LEU A 86 2.88 -5.87 14.79
N LYS A 87 1.73 -5.26 15.11
CA LYS A 87 1.23 -5.18 16.51
C LYS A 87 0.96 -6.56 17.11
N LYS A 88 0.58 -7.53 16.27
CA LYS A 88 0.36 -8.93 16.66
C LYS A 88 1.64 -9.78 16.65
N GLY A 89 2.77 -9.24 16.19
CA GLY A 89 4.03 -9.98 16.11
C GLY A 89 4.10 -11.04 15.01
N LEU A 90 3.19 -10.99 14.02
CA LEU A 90 3.16 -11.98 12.94
C LEU A 90 4.42 -11.90 12.08
N VAL A 91 4.89 -10.68 11.85
CA VAL A 91 6.11 -10.34 11.11
C VAL A 91 6.90 -9.27 11.87
N SER A 92 8.20 -9.17 11.62
CA SER A 92 9.02 -8.10 12.19
C SER A 92 8.97 -6.87 11.28
N PRO A 93 9.14 -5.65 11.81
CA PRO A 93 9.39 -4.49 10.98
C PRO A 93 10.72 -4.62 10.24
N LEU A 94 10.84 -4.00 9.07
CA LEU A 94 12.10 -3.96 8.30
C LEU A 94 12.75 -2.60 8.45
N ARG A 95 14.07 -2.58 8.54
CA ARG A 95 14.86 -1.35 8.42
C ARG A 95 15.16 -1.02 6.97
N MET A 96 15.39 0.25 6.71
CA MET A 96 15.86 0.69 5.40
C MET A 96 17.26 0.10 5.14
N PRO A 97 17.54 -0.42 3.93
CA PRO A 97 18.89 -0.86 3.57
C PRO A 97 19.92 0.26 3.79
N ARG A 98 21.07 -0.06 4.39
CA ARG A 98 22.10 0.94 4.77
C ARG A 98 22.59 1.82 3.63
N HIS A 99 22.51 1.33 2.40
CA HIS A 99 22.91 2.06 1.19
C HIS A 99 21.72 2.36 0.26
N ALA A 100 20.55 2.58 0.85
CA ALA A 100 19.35 2.96 0.11
C ALA A 100 19.56 4.28 -0.65
N LYS A 101 19.10 4.31 -1.90
CA LYS A 101 19.18 5.50 -2.75
C LYS A 101 18.19 6.57 -2.26
N PRO A 102 18.45 7.87 -2.49
CA PRO A 102 17.56 8.95 -2.05
C PRO A 102 16.10 8.81 -2.53
N TRP A 103 15.91 8.31 -3.75
CA TRP A 103 14.56 8.09 -4.28
C TRP A 103 13.76 7.04 -3.49
N LEU A 104 14.44 6.07 -2.84
CA LEU A 104 13.78 5.04 -2.03
C LEU A 104 13.35 5.61 -0.67
N HIS A 105 14.20 6.45 -0.05
CA HIS A 105 13.84 7.22 1.14
C HIS A 105 12.62 8.11 0.88
N TRP A 106 12.63 8.79 -0.26
CA TRP A 106 11.48 9.55 -0.74
C TRP A 106 10.27 8.64 -0.92
N PHE A 107 10.38 7.53 -1.66
CA PHE A 107 9.22 6.70 -1.98
C PHE A 107 8.56 6.11 -0.72
N VAL A 108 9.34 5.58 0.22
CA VAL A 108 8.84 5.09 1.52
C VAL A 108 8.18 6.22 2.33
N GLY A 109 8.66 7.45 2.14
CA GLY A 109 8.12 8.66 2.77
C GLY A 109 8.82 9.06 4.05
N LEU A 110 10.08 8.68 4.21
CA LEU A 110 10.85 9.02 5.41
C LEU A 110 11.21 10.51 5.43
N ASP A 111 11.54 11.09 4.29
CA ASP A 111 11.96 12.49 4.19
C ASP A 111 10.80 13.46 4.46
N ASP A 112 9.62 13.17 3.90
CA ASP A 112 8.42 13.96 4.17
C ASP A 112 8.01 13.88 5.65
N LEU A 113 8.15 12.69 6.26
CA LEU A 113 7.83 12.51 7.67
C LEU A 113 8.82 13.28 8.56
N ARG A 114 10.12 13.26 8.24
CA ARG A 114 11.14 14.05 8.94
C ARG A 114 10.83 15.54 8.84
N ALA A 115 10.52 16.03 7.65
CA ALA A 115 10.17 17.44 7.43
C ALA A 115 8.92 17.84 8.23
N TYR A 116 7.90 16.99 8.25
CA TYR A 116 6.67 17.22 9.02
C TYR A 116 6.90 17.21 10.53
N GLU A 117 7.69 16.25 11.05
CA GLU A 117 8.06 16.20 12.45
C GLU A 117 8.85 17.45 12.88
N SER A 118 9.84 17.88 12.10
CA SER A 118 10.62 19.09 12.39
C SER A 118 9.75 20.35 12.40
N GLN A 119 8.82 20.49 11.45
CA GLN A 119 7.87 21.61 11.44
C GLN A 119 6.92 21.57 12.64
N LYS A 120 6.42 20.38 12.99
CA LYS A 120 5.53 20.18 14.13
C LYS A 120 6.20 20.55 15.46
N THR A 121 7.49 20.24 15.63
CA THR A 121 8.25 20.61 16.83
C THR A 121 8.57 22.11 16.85
N ALA A 122 8.82 22.73 15.70
CA ALA A 122 9.10 24.17 15.61
C ALA A 122 7.86 25.06 15.77
N ALA A 123 6.67 24.56 15.42
CA ALA A 123 5.42 25.27 15.58
C ALA A 123 4.93 25.20 17.04
N ALA A 124 5.18 26.27 17.81
CA ALA A 124 4.73 26.40 19.21
C ALA A 124 3.18 26.33 19.40
N GLY A 125 2.41 26.41 18.31
CA GLY A 125 0.97 26.14 18.29
C GLY A 125 0.70 24.92 17.41
N GLY A 126 0.24 23.82 18.01
CA GLY A 126 0.02 22.56 17.31
C GLY A 126 -0.81 22.69 16.03
N HIS A 127 -0.54 21.81 15.05
CA HIS A 127 -1.22 21.82 13.75
C HIS A 127 -2.73 21.63 13.85
N SER A 128 -3.47 22.34 13.00
CA SER A 128 -4.90 22.13 12.82
C SER A 128 -5.16 20.73 12.23
N ARG A 129 -6.29 20.09 12.62
CA ARG A 129 -6.73 18.82 12.03
C ARG A 129 -6.78 18.85 10.51
N LYS A 130 -7.09 20.02 9.92
CA LYS A 130 -7.12 20.23 8.47
C LYS A 130 -5.73 20.13 7.84
N GLU A 131 -4.72 20.72 8.48
CA GLU A 131 -3.33 20.70 8.00
C GLU A 131 -2.75 19.30 8.07
N ALA A 132 -3.03 18.56 9.16
CA ALA A 132 -2.66 17.15 9.26
C ALA A 132 -3.34 16.32 8.16
N ALA A 133 -4.63 16.52 7.90
CA ALA A 133 -5.35 15.81 6.84
C ALA A 133 -4.76 16.12 5.45
N LEU A 134 -4.50 17.38 5.13
CA LEU A 134 -3.89 17.79 3.86
C LEU A 134 -2.49 17.21 3.70
N PHE A 135 -1.69 17.19 4.78
CA PHE A 135 -0.40 16.53 4.79
C PHE A 135 -0.54 15.05 4.44
N TRP A 136 -1.43 14.30 5.11
CA TRP A 136 -1.60 12.87 4.85
C TRP A 136 -2.13 12.57 3.44
N ILE A 137 -3.04 13.42 2.92
CA ILE A 137 -3.51 13.32 1.54
C ILE A 137 -2.37 13.55 0.56
N GLY A 138 -1.56 14.61 0.74
CA GLY A 138 -0.42 14.89 -0.12
C GLY A 138 0.72 13.87 0.03
N PHE A 139 0.89 13.33 1.24
CA PHE A 139 1.86 12.28 1.55
C PHE A 139 1.51 11.00 0.80
N HIS A 140 0.30 10.46 0.98
CA HIS A 140 -0.09 9.23 0.31
C HIS A 140 -0.37 9.42 -1.18
N GLY A 141 -1.02 10.52 -1.56
CA GLY A 141 -1.45 10.80 -2.93
C GLY A 141 -0.32 10.78 -3.95
N ARG A 142 0.86 11.32 -3.62
CA ARG A 142 2.03 11.29 -4.51
C ARG A 142 2.50 9.87 -4.82
N ARG A 143 2.57 8.99 -3.81
CA ARG A 143 3.01 7.60 -3.99
C ARG A 143 1.96 6.74 -4.66
N ILE A 144 0.69 6.94 -4.30
CA ILE A 144 -0.45 6.33 -4.98
C ILE A 144 -0.42 6.72 -6.47
N GLY A 145 -0.19 7.99 -6.80
CA GLY A 145 -0.07 8.45 -8.18
C GLY A 145 1.06 7.76 -8.95
N VAL A 146 2.25 7.64 -8.36
CA VAL A 146 3.37 6.90 -8.98
C VAL A 146 3.01 5.43 -9.21
N MET A 147 2.39 4.79 -8.22
CA MET A 147 1.96 3.39 -8.33
C MET A 147 0.89 3.21 -9.41
N ILE A 148 -0.10 4.10 -9.47
CA ILE A 148 -1.14 4.06 -10.51
C ILE A 148 -0.50 4.16 -11.89
N VAL A 149 0.41 5.12 -12.10
CA VAL A 149 1.08 5.30 -13.39
C VAL A 149 1.92 4.06 -13.75
N ALA A 150 2.69 3.54 -12.81
CA ALA A 150 3.52 2.36 -13.03
C ALA A 150 2.66 1.13 -13.39
N THR A 151 1.61 0.85 -12.62
CA THR A 151 0.68 -0.25 -12.88
C THR A 151 -0.08 -0.03 -14.19
N PHE A 152 -0.49 1.19 -14.50
CA PHE A 152 -1.20 1.52 -15.74
C PHE A 152 -0.34 1.26 -16.97
N VAL A 153 0.90 1.74 -16.97
CA VAL A 153 1.85 1.57 -18.10
C VAL A 153 2.16 0.09 -18.35
N VAL A 154 2.15 -0.75 -17.31
CA VAL A 154 2.41 -2.18 -17.47
C VAL A 154 1.14 -2.93 -17.88
N PHE A 155 0.09 -2.89 -17.05
CA PHE A 155 -1.04 -3.79 -17.20
C PHE A 155 -2.02 -3.35 -18.28
N TRP A 156 -2.28 -2.05 -18.41
CA TRP A 156 -3.28 -1.56 -19.35
C TRP A 156 -2.96 -1.87 -20.83
N PRO A 157 -1.76 -1.56 -21.38
CA PRO A 157 -1.47 -1.87 -22.77
C PRO A 157 -1.40 -3.38 -23.05
N ILE A 158 -0.92 -4.19 -22.10
CA ILE A 158 -0.95 -5.65 -22.21
C ILE A 158 -2.41 -6.13 -22.35
N THR A 159 -3.30 -5.63 -21.49
CA THR A 159 -4.73 -5.94 -21.56
C THR A 159 -5.35 -5.52 -22.89
N ILE A 160 -5.08 -4.31 -23.37
CA ILE A 160 -5.60 -3.86 -24.67
C ILE A 160 -5.05 -4.71 -25.82
N GLY A 161 -3.77 -5.07 -25.78
CA GLY A 161 -3.16 -5.95 -26.78
C GLY A 161 -3.83 -7.33 -26.83
N ILE A 162 -4.03 -7.95 -25.66
CA ILE A 162 -4.72 -9.25 -25.55
C ILE A 162 -6.16 -9.14 -26.06
N LEU A 163 -6.94 -8.16 -25.59
CA LEU A 163 -8.34 -7.99 -26.01
C LEU A 163 -8.45 -7.70 -27.50
N THR A 164 -7.57 -6.87 -28.05
CA THR A 164 -7.54 -6.59 -29.50
C THR A 164 -7.21 -7.84 -30.32
N GLY A 165 -6.27 -8.67 -29.84
CA GLY A 165 -5.94 -9.95 -30.47
C GLY A 165 -7.09 -10.96 -30.40
N LEU A 166 -7.75 -11.08 -29.25
CA LEU A 166 -8.92 -11.95 -29.09
C LEU A 166 -10.07 -11.50 -30.00
N ARG A 167 -10.31 -10.19 -30.08
CA ARG A 167 -11.29 -9.60 -30.99
C ARG A 167 -11.00 -9.93 -32.45
N SER A 168 -9.74 -9.82 -32.90
CA SER A 168 -9.37 -10.12 -34.29
C SER A 168 -9.54 -11.60 -34.66
N GLN A 169 -9.40 -12.49 -33.67
CA GLN A 169 -9.68 -13.93 -33.80
C GLN A 169 -11.18 -14.27 -33.70
N GLY A 170 -12.04 -13.28 -33.45
CA GLY A 170 -13.47 -13.48 -33.27
C GLY A 170 -13.86 -14.12 -31.93
N VAL A 171 -12.94 -14.17 -30.96
CA VAL A 171 -13.23 -14.65 -29.60
C VAL A 171 -14.16 -13.64 -28.92
N GLY A 172 -15.24 -14.14 -28.32
CA GLY A 172 -16.23 -13.28 -27.65
C GLY A 172 -17.23 -12.60 -28.58
N ARG A 173 -17.17 -12.86 -29.89
CA ARG A 173 -18.10 -12.31 -30.89
C ARG A 173 -19.55 -12.46 -30.43
N ASP A 174 -20.27 -11.36 -30.51
CA ASP A 174 -21.67 -11.29 -30.16
C ASP A 174 -22.55 -12.06 -31.17
N TYR A 175 -23.03 -13.23 -30.76
CA TYR A 175 -24.07 -13.98 -31.48
C TYR A 175 -25.50 -13.50 -31.13
N SER A 176 -25.65 -12.54 -30.21
CA SER A 176 -26.96 -12.01 -29.79
C SER A 176 -27.48 -10.87 -30.67
N GLY A 177 -26.69 -10.41 -31.65
CA GLY A 177 -27.09 -9.39 -32.63
C GLY A 177 -27.13 -7.96 -32.07
N ARG A 178 -26.54 -7.71 -30.90
CA ARG A 178 -26.53 -6.39 -30.22
C ARG A 178 -25.32 -5.53 -30.60
N GLY A 179 -24.37 -6.08 -31.36
CA GLY A 179 -23.24 -5.34 -31.94
C GLY A 179 -22.03 -5.16 -31.02
N GLY A 180 -21.96 -5.90 -29.90
CA GLY A 180 -20.83 -5.84 -28.96
C GLY A 180 -19.65 -6.73 -29.40
N ASP A 181 -18.45 -6.40 -28.93
CA ASP A 181 -17.26 -7.23 -29.18
C ASP A 181 -17.18 -8.45 -28.26
N PHE A 182 -17.79 -8.38 -27.06
CA PHE A 182 -17.57 -9.33 -25.96
C PHE A 182 -18.83 -9.68 -25.15
N ASN A 183 -20.01 -9.75 -25.77
CA ASN A 183 -21.30 -9.99 -25.08
C ASN A 183 -21.54 -11.44 -24.61
N VAL A 184 -20.53 -12.30 -24.70
CA VAL A 184 -20.67 -13.72 -24.40
C VAL A 184 -20.32 -13.97 -22.94
N TRP A 185 -21.30 -14.33 -22.12
CA TRP A 185 -21.02 -14.80 -20.76
C TRP A 185 -20.26 -16.14 -20.82
N PRO A 186 -19.23 -16.36 -19.98
CA PRO A 186 -18.70 -15.50 -18.91
C PRO A 186 -17.43 -14.71 -19.28
N PHE A 187 -17.29 -14.28 -20.54
CA PHE A 187 -16.04 -13.68 -21.02
C PHE A 187 -15.67 -12.38 -20.27
N PRO A 188 -16.54 -11.36 -20.17
CA PRO A 188 -16.21 -10.14 -19.43
C PRO A 188 -15.87 -10.40 -17.96
N GLU A 189 -16.55 -11.35 -17.34
CA GLU A 189 -16.35 -11.73 -15.94
C GLU A 189 -15.01 -12.41 -15.72
N ILE A 190 -14.67 -13.41 -16.56
CA ILE A 190 -13.36 -14.07 -16.51
C ILE A 190 -12.26 -13.07 -16.79
N PHE A 191 -12.41 -12.23 -17.82
CA PHE A 191 -11.47 -11.17 -18.14
C PHE A 191 -11.20 -10.31 -16.91
N LYS A 192 -12.26 -9.83 -16.26
CA LYS A 192 -12.12 -8.93 -15.12
C LYS A 192 -11.50 -9.62 -13.92
N GLY A 193 -11.89 -10.86 -13.66
CA GLY A 193 -11.29 -11.67 -12.59
C GLY A 193 -9.80 -11.91 -12.79
N VAL A 194 -9.39 -12.33 -13.99
CA VAL A 194 -7.97 -12.54 -14.33
C VAL A 194 -7.20 -11.21 -14.26
N PHE A 195 -7.80 -10.12 -14.73
CA PHE A 195 -7.18 -8.80 -14.68
C PHE A 195 -6.96 -8.33 -13.22
N GLY A 196 -7.98 -8.41 -12.38
CA GLY A 196 -7.89 -8.08 -10.96
C GLY A 196 -6.86 -8.95 -10.24
N PHE A 197 -6.83 -10.25 -10.54
CA PHE A 197 -5.82 -11.19 -10.04
C PHE A 197 -4.41 -10.77 -10.43
N ALA A 198 -4.19 -10.40 -11.69
CA ALA A 198 -2.88 -9.98 -12.18
C ALA A 198 -2.41 -8.66 -11.53
N VAL A 199 -3.30 -7.67 -11.40
CA VAL A 199 -2.99 -6.39 -10.72
C VAL A 199 -2.70 -6.62 -9.23
N GLY A 200 -3.41 -7.54 -8.57
CA GLY A 200 -3.17 -7.91 -7.17
C GLY A 200 -1.77 -8.48 -6.89
N ALA A 201 -1.02 -8.90 -7.92
CA ALA A 201 0.37 -9.31 -7.76
C ALA A 201 1.33 -8.15 -7.38
N THR A 202 0.85 -6.90 -7.44
CA THR A 202 1.61 -5.70 -7.04
C THR A 202 1.59 -5.42 -5.53
N THR A 203 0.65 -6.02 -4.80
CA THR A 203 0.44 -5.85 -3.35
C THR A 203 1.69 -6.14 -2.49
N PRO A 204 2.51 -7.18 -2.75
CA PRO A 204 3.72 -7.43 -1.95
C PRO A 204 4.70 -6.26 -1.93
N PHE A 205 4.76 -5.49 -3.02
CA PHE A 205 5.62 -4.31 -3.08
C PHE A 205 5.14 -3.22 -2.11
N VAL A 206 3.82 -2.98 -2.06
CA VAL A 206 3.22 -2.02 -1.11
C VAL A 206 3.46 -2.48 0.33
N SER A 207 3.23 -3.76 0.62
CA SER A 207 3.45 -4.33 1.94
C SER A 207 4.91 -4.29 2.36
N TYR A 208 5.85 -4.51 1.44
CA TYR A 208 7.28 -4.35 1.68
C TYR A 208 7.65 -2.89 2.05
N VAL A 209 7.11 -1.92 1.31
CA VAL A 209 7.29 -0.50 1.60
C VAL A 209 6.69 -0.12 2.96
N ALA A 210 5.54 -0.71 3.30
CA ALA A 210 4.90 -0.52 4.60
C ALA A 210 5.75 -1.11 5.75
N LEU A 211 6.37 -2.27 5.56
CA LEU A 211 7.27 -2.87 6.56
C LEU A 211 8.48 -1.98 6.85
N ILE A 212 9.10 -1.41 5.79
CA ILE A 212 10.22 -0.48 5.95
C ILE A 212 9.76 0.80 6.66
N TYR A 213 8.64 1.37 6.22
CA TYR A 213 8.07 2.57 6.84
C TYR A 213 7.86 2.37 8.34
N GLN A 214 7.27 1.24 8.74
CA GLN A 214 7.00 0.95 10.14
C GLN A 214 8.29 0.73 10.95
N GLY A 215 9.26 -0.01 10.42
CA GLY A 215 10.52 -0.25 11.13
C GLY A 215 11.30 1.03 11.39
N GLU A 216 11.39 1.92 10.40
CA GLU A 216 12.05 3.22 10.55
C GLU A 216 11.33 4.16 11.52
N THR A 217 10.00 4.10 11.56
CA THR A 217 9.24 4.89 12.56
C THR A 217 9.39 4.35 13.98
N MET A 218 9.57 3.03 14.16
CA MET A 218 9.76 2.42 15.48
C MET A 218 11.15 2.70 16.06
N VAL A 219 12.21 2.60 15.25
CA VAL A 219 13.58 2.94 15.70
C VAL A 219 13.67 4.38 16.23
N LYS A 220 12.92 5.31 15.63
CA LYS A 220 12.87 6.71 16.10
C LYS A 220 12.17 6.90 17.44
N VAL A 221 11.23 6.03 17.80
CA VAL A 221 10.56 6.10 19.11
C VAL A 221 11.54 5.64 20.17
N ASP A 222 12.17 4.47 19.94
CA ASP A 222 13.16 3.89 20.85
C ASP A 222 14.31 4.87 21.13
N ASN A 223 14.94 5.43 20.10
CA ASN A 223 16.03 6.40 20.27
C ASN A 223 15.62 7.68 21.03
N ARG A 224 14.36 8.14 20.88
CA ARG A 224 13.86 9.32 21.61
C ARG A 224 13.68 9.03 23.08
N ASP A 225 13.17 7.85 23.42
CA ASP A 225 12.98 7.44 24.81
C ASP A 225 14.33 7.34 25.52
N TYR A 226 15.37 6.79 24.86
CA TYR A 226 16.74 6.78 25.41
C TYR A 226 17.32 8.17 25.65
N SER A 227 17.18 9.10 24.70
CA SER A 227 17.68 10.46 24.88
C SER A 227 16.99 11.19 26.03
N GLN A 228 15.67 11.04 26.19
CA GLN A 228 14.96 11.64 27.31
C GLN A 228 15.35 11.06 28.67
N VAL A 229 15.64 9.76 28.74
CA VAL A 229 16.13 9.13 29.97
C VAL A 229 17.51 9.67 30.36
N GLN A 230 18.42 9.80 29.39
CA GLN A 230 19.75 10.39 29.64
C GLN A 230 19.68 11.86 30.07
N ASP A 231 18.85 12.67 29.42
CA ASP A 231 18.68 14.08 29.78
C ASP A 231 18.15 14.22 31.22
N ASN A 232 17.20 13.36 31.62
CA ASN A 232 16.67 13.36 32.99
C ASN A 232 17.70 12.86 34.03
N GLU A 233 18.53 11.87 33.70
CA GLU A 233 19.61 11.39 34.59
C GLU A 233 20.71 12.44 34.78
N GLU A 234 21.08 13.20 33.74
CA GLU A 234 22.04 14.31 33.86
C GLU A 234 21.47 15.47 34.70
N ASP A 235 20.17 15.79 34.54
CA ASP A 235 19.50 16.80 35.37
C ASP A 235 19.45 16.40 36.86
N ASP A 236 19.15 15.13 37.18
CA ASP A 236 19.13 14.64 38.57
C ASP A 236 20.52 14.61 39.20
N LEU A 237 21.57 14.23 38.46
CA LEU A 237 22.96 14.25 38.95
C LEU A 237 23.51 15.66 39.17
N SER A 238 22.97 16.65 38.45
CA SER A 238 23.31 18.05 38.60
C SER A 238 22.53 18.76 39.72
N ASN A 239 21.51 18.11 40.30
CA ASN A 239 20.71 18.62 41.40
C ASN A 239 21.38 18.34 42.76
N PRO A 240 21.98 19.35 43.43
CA PRO A 240 22.72 19.15 44.67
C PRO A 240 21.85 18.67 45.84
N ALA A 241 20.52 18.78 45.75
CA ALA A 241 19.60 18.26 46.76
C ALA A 241 19.50 16.73 46.73
N VAL A 242 19.48 16.12 45.55
CA VAL A 242 19.41 14.66 45.36
C VAL A 242 20.73 14.00 45.78
N VAL A 243 21.86 14.63 45.43
CA VAL A 243 23.21 14.16 45.79
C VAL A 243 23.46 14.21 47.31
N MET A 244 22.84 15.15 48.03
CA MET A 244 22.96 15.25 49.49
C MET A 244 22.10 14.22 50.24
N GLU A 245 21.00 13.76 49.65
CA GLU A 245 20.09 12.77 50.25
C GLU A 245 20.68 11.35 50.19
N ASP A 246 21.40 11.01 49.12
CA ASP A 246 22.13 9.74 48.99
C ASP A 246 23.35 9.64 49.94
N LEU A 247 23.92 10.77 50.35
CA LEU A 247 25.02 10.82 51.33
C LEU A 247 24.54 10.71 52.79
N GLN A 248 23.22 10.71 53.04
CA GLN A 248 22.63 10.64 54.38
C GLN A 248 21.95 9.30 54.71
N GLN A 249 21.97 8.31 53.81
CA GLN A 249 21.49 6.97 54.12
C GLN A 249 22.61 6.09 54.73
N PRO A 250 22.47 5.59 55.97
CA PRO A 250 23.46 4.75 56.64
C PRO A 250 23.50 3.31 56.13
#